data_AF-A0A5C8T3X6-F1
#
_entry.id   AF-A0A5C8T3X6-F1
#
_cell.length_a   1.000
_cell.length_b   1.000
_cell.length_c   1.000
_cell.angle_alpha   90.00
_cell.angle_beta   90.00
_cell.angle_gamma   90.00
#
_symmetry.space_group_name_H-M   'P 1'
#
loop_
_entity.id
_entity.type
_entity.pdbx_description
1 polymer ?
#
loop_
_entity_poly.entity_id
_entity_poly.type
_entity_poly.pdbx_seq_one_letter_code
_entity_poly.pdbx_strand_id
1 'polypeptide(L)' 'AEVAANADAHQARFDLALGLNAGNEREKAVDHLIEIIRRDRTWNEDGARKQLLQFFEAWGPMDPAAIRGRRKLSTLLFA' A
#
# COMPACT_ATOMS: atom_id res chain seq x y z
N ALA A 1 -3.39 18.78 -3.60
CA ALA A 1 -3.79 17.68 -2.69
C ALA A 1 -4.92 16.88 -3.34
N GLU A 2 -4.64 16.23 -4.47
CA GLU A 2 -5.66 15.60 -5.32
C GLU A 2 -6.25 14.33 -4.67
N VAL A 3 -5.47 13.65 -3.83
CA VAL A 3 -5.90 12.52 -2.99
C VAL A 3 -7.01 12.90 -1.99
N ALA A 4 -7.12 14.18 -1.61
CA ALA A 4 -8.17 14.65 -0.70
C ALA A 4 -9.49 15.00 -1.43
N ALA A 5 -9.44 15.21 -2.75
CA ALA A 5 -10.59 15.67 -3.53
C ALA A 5 -11.36 14.53 -4.22
N ASN A 6 -10.71 13.39 -4.50
CA ASN A 6 -11.35 12.25 -5.16
C ASN A 6 -11.06 10.93 -4.43
N ALA A 7 -12.12 10.28 -3.95
CA ALA A 7 -12.06 8.99 -3.26
C ALA A 7 -11.46 7.86 -4.12
N ASP A 8 -11.55 8.00 -5.45
CA ASP A 8 -11.11 7.01 -6.45
C ASP A 8 -9.79 7.40 -7.14
N ALA A 9 -9.05 8.37 -6.58
CA ALA A 9 -7.71 8.71 -7.06
C ALA A 9 -6.67 7.65 -6.64
N HIS A 10 -6.90 6.38 -7.03
CA HIS A 10 -6.03 5.25 -6.72
C HIS A 10 -4.63 5.44 -7.28
N GLN A 11 -4.49 6.01 -8.48
CA GLN A 11 -3.19 6.35 -9.06
C GLN A 11 -2.44 7.35 -8.18
N ALA A 12 -3.07 8.47 -7.81
CA ALA A 12 -2.43 9.47 -6.95
C ALA A 12 -2.08 8.91 -5.55
N ARG A 13 -2.89 7.98 -5.03
CA ARG A 13 -2.62 7.28 -3.77
C ARG A 13 -1.43 6.32 -3.90
N PHE A 14 -1.31 5.66 -5.05
CA PHE A 14 -0.19 4.77 -5.37
C PHE A 14 1.11 5.57 -5.48
N ASP A 15 1.11 6.65 -6.26
CA ASP A 15 2.28 7.53 -6.45
C ASP A 15 2.72 8.16 -5.12
N LEU A 16 1.76 8.57 -4.29
CA LEU A 16 2.04 9.05 -2.93
C LEU A 16 2.71 7.96 -2.07
N ALA A 17 2.25 6.71 -2.15
CA ALA A 17 2.87 5.61 -1.42
C ALA A 17 4.33 5.37 -1.86
N LEU A 18 4.62 5.49 -3.16
CA LEU A 18 6.00 5.40 -3.67
C LEU A 18 6.87 6.52 -3.11
N GLY A 19 6.38 7.76 -3.14
CA GLY A 19 7.10 8.92 -2.60
C GLY A 19 7.35 8.80 -1.09
N LEU A 20 6.35 8.34 -0.33
CA LEU A 20 6.49 8.10 1.11
C LEU A 20 7.53 7.03 1.41
N ASN A 21 7.54 5.92 0.66
CA ASN A 21 8.58 4.90 0.83
C ASN A 21 9.98 5.46 0.51
N ALA A 22 10.12 6.25 -0.55
CA ALA A 22 11.39 6.91 -0.88
C ALA A 22 11.84 7.88 0.23
N GLY A 23 10.90 8.51 0.94
CA GLY A 23 11.14 9.33 2.13
C GLY A 23 11.31 8.54 3.43
N ASN A 24 11.45 7.22 3.39
CA ASN A 24 11.54 6.33 4.55
C ASN A 24 10.28 6.32 5.45
N GLU A 25 9.15 6.86 4.96
CA GLU A 25 7.84 6.87 5.60
C GLU A 25 7.06 5.58 5.30
N ARG A 26 7.67 4.44 5.59
CA ARG A 26 7.21 3.10 5.17
C ARG A 26 5.81 2.75 5.67
N GLU A 27 5.46 3.11 6.90
CA GLU A 27 4.12 2.83 7.46
C GLU A 27 3.02 3.56 6.70
N LYS A 28 3.24 4.84 6.37
CA LYS A 28 2.28 5.62 5.59
C LYS A 28 2.16 5.06 4.18
N ALA A 29 3.27 4.66 3.56
CA ALA A 29 3.27 4.01 2.25
C ALA A 29 2.40 2.74 2.26
N VAL A 30 2.56 1.88 3.27
CA VAL A 30 1.72 0.69 3.45
C VAL A 30 0.25 1.05 3.56
N ASP A 31 -0.10 2.04 4.39
CA ASP A 31 -1.49 2.43 4.62
C ASP A 31 -2.17 2.92 3.34
N HIS A 32 -1.46 3.68 2.51
CA HIS A 32 -1.99 4.14 1.22
C HIS A 32 -2.24 2.98 0.25
N LEU A 33 -1.33 2.00 0.14
CA LEU A 33 -1.53 0.83 -0.73
C LEU A 33 -2.63 -0.11 -0.19
N ILE A 34 -2.70 -0.31 1.12
CA ILE A 34 -3.78 -1.07 1.77
C ILE A 34 -5.14 -0.42 1.51
N GLU A 35 -5.21 0.92 1.52
CA GLU A 35 -6.44 1.63 1.21
C GLU A 35 -6.90 1.45 -0.25
N ILE A 36 -5.98 1.36 -1.21
CA ILE A 36 -6.33 1.01 -2.59
C ILE A 36 -6.95 -0.38 -2.60
N ILE A 37 -6.27 -1.38 -2.01
CA ILE A 37 -6.75 -2.77 -2.00
C ILE A 37 -8.10 -2.92 -1.29
N ARG A 38 -8.33 -2.15 -0.23
CA ARG A 38 -9.61 -2.13 0.49
C ARG A 38 -10.76 -1.62 -0.37
N ARG A 39 -10.50 -0.66 -1.27
CA ARG A 39 -11.51 -0.06 -2.16
C ARG A 39 -11.71 -0.85 -3.45
N ASP A 40 -10.61 -1.20 -4.10
CA ASP A 40 -10.57 -2.01 -5.32
C ASP A 40 -9.34 -2.93 -5.27
N ARG A 41 -9.62 -4.21 -5.01
CA ARG A 41 -8.58 -5.25 -4.91
C ARG A 41 -7.87 -5.49 -6.24
N THR A 42 -8.57 -5.28 -7.35
CA THR A 42 -8.13 -5.60 -8.71
C THR A 42 -7.52 -4.41 -9.43
N TRP A 43 -7.54 -3.23 -8.80
CA TRP A 43 -7.04 -1.99 -9.39
C TRP A 43 -5.66 -2.18 -10.01
N ASN A 44 -5.54 -1.78 -11.29
CA ASN A 44 -4.30 -1.86 -12.06
C ASN A 44 -3.65 -3.26 -12.04
N GLU A 45 -4.46 -4.29 -12.31
CA GLU A 45 -4.03 -5.70 -12.32
C GLU A 45 -3.38 -6.11 -10.98
N ASP A 46 -4.04 -5.78 -9.87
CA ASP A 46 -3.54 -5.96 -8.50
C ASP A 46 -2.28 -5.12 -8.18
N GLY A 47 -2.10 -3.97 -8.83
CA GLY A 47 -0.89 -3.14 -8.75
C GLY A 47 -0.52 -2.77 -7.32
N ALA A 48 -1.49 -2.38 -6.50
CA ALA A 48 -1.24 -2.05 -5.09
C ALA A 48 -0.75 -3.24 -4.25
N ARG A 49 -1.32 -4.44 -4.49
CA ARG A 49 -0.88 -5.67 -3.81
C ARG A 49 0.53 -6.05 -4.23
N LYS A 50 0.81 -6.04 -5.54
CA LYS A 50 2.15 -6.32 -6.09
C LYS A 50 3.20 -5.39 -5.48
N GLN A 51 2.89 -4.10 -5.39
CA GLN A 51 3.81 -3.11 -4.80
C GLN A 51 4.08 -3.35 -3.31
N LEU A 52 3.06 -3.70 -2.52
CA LEU A 52 3.25 -4.08 -1.11
C LEU A 52 4.19 -5.27 -0.96
N LEU A 53 4.02 -6.30 -1.80
CA LEU A 53 4.88 -7.49 -1.76
C LEU A 53 6.34 -7.12 -2.08
N GLN A 54 6.58 -6.27 -3.08
CA GLN A 54 7.93 -5.77 -3.40
C GLN A 54 8.54 -4.98 -2.23
N PHE A 55 7.77 -4.11 -1.58
CA PHE A 55 8.21 -3.40 -0.38
C PHE A 55 8.59 -4.36 0.74
N PHE A 56 7.76 -5.36 1.01
CA PHE A 56 8.00 -6.34 2.07
C PHE A 56 9.23 -7.21 1.80
N GLU A 57 9.54 -7.50 0.54
CA GLU A 57 10.76 -8.19 0.13
C GLU A 57 11.98 -7.30 0.33
N ALA A 58 11.92 -6.04 -0.13
CA ALA A 58 13.01 -5.08 -0.04
C ALA A 58 13.36 -4.70 1.42
N TRP A 59 12.37 -4.55 2.30
CA TRP A 59 12.61 -4.21 3.71
C TRP A 59 12.95 -5.43 4.57
N GLY A 60 12.59 -6.63 4.10
CA GLY A 60 12.79 -7.89 4.81
C GLY A 60 11.66 -8.27 5.78
N PRO A 61 11.69 -9.51 6.30
CA PRO A 61 10.59 -10.06 7.11
C PRO A 61 10.44 -9.42 8.49
N MET A 62 11.52 -8.88 9.06
CA MET A 62 11.56 -8.32 10.42
C MET A 62 11.26 -6.82 10.47
N ASP A 63 11.10 -6.17 9.32
CA ASP A 63 10.75 -4.75 9.27
C ASP A 63 9.36 -4.51 9.91
N PRO A 64 9.22 -3.55 10.84
CA PRO A 64 7.95 -3.30 11.52
C PRO A 64 6.79 -2.93 10.58
N ALA A 65 7.07 -2.17 9.51
CA ALA A 65 6.07 -1.81 8.50
C ALA A 65 5.69 -3.02 7.65
N ALA A 66 6.65 -3.89 7.32
CA ALA A 66 6.37 -5.14 6.62
C ALA A 66 5.51 -6.10 7.46
N ILE A 67 5.79 -6.26 8.76
CA ILE A 67 4.99 -7.09 9.68
C ILE A 67 3.55 -6.56 9.77
N ARG A 68 3.39 -5.25 10.02
CA ARG A 68 2.07 -4.61 10.09
C ARG A 68 1.31 -4.73 8.77
N GLY A 69 2.00 -4.48 7.65
CA GLY A 69 1.43 -4.54 6.32
C GLY A 69 0.94 -5.94 5.94
N ARG A 70 1.75 -6.98 6.18
CA ARG A 70 1.35 -8.39 5.94
C ARG A 70 0.11 -8.77 6.74
N ARG A 71 0.00 -8.34 8.01
CA ARG A 71 -1.19 -8.56 8.85
C ARG A 71 -2.42 -7.90 8.25
N LYS A 72 -2.34 -6.61 7.89
CA LYS A 72 -3.45 -5.86 7.28
C LYS A 72 -3.89 -6.48 5.94
N LEU A 73 -2.93 -6.86 5.09
CA LEU A 73 -3.20 -7.48 3.81
C LEU A 73 -3.90 -8.83 3.98
N SER A 74 -3.43 -9.68 4.90
CA SER A 74 -4.09 -10.96 5.20
C SER A 74 -5.54 -10.76 5.65
N THR A 75 -5.79 -9.82 6.56
CA THR A 75 -7.15 -9.49 6.99
C THR A 75 -8.05 -9.07 5.81
N LEU A 76 -7.56 -8.26 4.87
CA LEU A 76 -8.38 -7.84 3.72
C LEU A 76 -8.63 -8.95 2.69
N LEU A 77 -7.73 -9.94 2.59
CA LEU A 77 -7.85 -11.00 1.59
C LEU A 77 -8.75 -12.15 2.05
N PHE A 78 -8.84 -12.38 3.36
CA PHE A 78 -9.47 -13.56 3.97
C PHE A 78 -10.58 -13.25 4.98
N ALA A 79 -10.91 -11.98 5.21
CA ALA A 79 -12.16 -11.57 5.85
C ALA A 79 -13.26 -11.38 4.80
#